data_AF-A0A7S0B164-F1
#
_entry.id   AF-A0A7S0B164-F1
#
_cell.length_a   1.000
_cell.length_b   1.000
_cell.length_c   1.000
_cell.angle_alpha   90.00
_cell.angle_beta   90.00
_cell.angle_gamma   90.00
#
_symmetry.space_group_name_H-M   'P 1'
#
loop_
_entity.id
_entity.type
_entity.pdbx_description
1 polymer ?
#
loop_
_entity_poly.entity_id
_entity_poly.type
_entity_poly.pdbx_seq_one_letter_code
_entity_poly.pdbx_strand_id
1 'polypeptide(L)'
;KFCMTGASPKERLTLQSATSSIAEYFGGLLGDVASGDGWLERYGKTDEASGQYFFHTESMIEALRAELRFQEDLIQTQLFHSFIDSERAKTKEVEEARNGVAARFIADWLKFQ
;
A
#
# COMPACT_ATOMS: atom_id res chain seq x y z
N LYS A 1 -23.86 1.53 -13.23
CA LYS A 1 -23.41 0.35 -14.02
C LYS A 1 -23.42 0.71 -15.51
N PHE A 2 -22.36 1.33 -16.03
CA PHE A 2 -22.38 1.98 -17.35
C PHE A 2 -21.82 1.12 -18.51
N CYS A 3 -21.19 -0.03 -18.25
CA CYS A 3 -20.53 -0.82 -19.32
C CYS A 3 -20.76 -2.35 -19.26
N MET A 4 -21.78 -2.84 -18.54
CA MET A 4 -21.94 -4.29 -18.32
C MET A 4 -22.86 -4.99 -19.33
N THR A 5 -23.73 -4.24 -20.01
CA THR A 5 -24.67 -4.77 -21.01
C THR A 5 -23.99 -4.79 -22.38
N GLY A 6 -23.64 -5.99 -22.86
CA GLY A 6 -23.06 -6.21 -24.19
C GLY A 6 -21.61 -6.69 -24.21
N ALA A 7 -20.90 -6.61 -23.08
CA ALA A 7 -19.51 -7.08 -22.99
C ALA A 7 -19.43 -8.62 -22.99
N SER A 8 -18.46 -9.15 -23.75
CA SER A 8 -18.08 -10.56 -23.71
C SER A 8 -17.58 -10.96 -22.31
N PRO A 9 -17.57 -12.27 -21.96
CA PRO A 9 -17.10 -12.72 -20.65
C PRO A 9 -15.65 -12.27 -20.33
N LYS A 10 -14.76 -12.26 -21.33
CA LYS A 10 -13.37 -11.78 -21.16
C LYS A 10 -13.33 -10.27 -20.88
N GLU A 11 -14.06 -9.47 -21.65
CA GLU A 11 -14.11 -8.02 -21.44
C GLU A 11 -14.66 -7.66 -20.06
N ARG A 12 -15.66 -8.40 -19.57
CA ARG A 12 -16.18 -8.20 -18.20
C ARG A 12 -15.11 -8.47 -17.13
N LEU A 13 -14.37 -9.56 -17.27
CA LEU A 13 -13.28 -9.88 -16.33
C LEU A 13 -12.18 -8.83 -16.38
N THR A 14 -11.79 -8.38 -17.57
CA THR A 14 -10.80 -7.30 -17.74
C THR A 14 -11.29 -6.00 -17.11
N LEU A 15 -12.55 -5.62 -17.33
CA LEU A 15 -13.14 -4.42 -16.73
C LEU A 15 -13.22 -4.52 -15.21
N GLN A 16 -13.59 -5.68 -14.66
CA GLN A 16 -13.61 -5.92 -13.23
C GLN A 16 -12.21 -5.82 -12.62
N SER A 17 -11.21 -6.42 -13.26
CA SER A 17 -9.81 -6.33 -12.82
C SER A 17 -9.32 -4.89 -12.84
N ALA A 18 -9.53 -4.17 -13.94
CA ALA A 18 -9.15 -2.75 -14.05
C ALA A 18 -9.86 -1.89 -12.98
N THR A 19 -11.16 -2.11 -12.76
CA THR A 19 -11.91 -1.38 -11.74
C THR A 19 -11.37 -1.67 -10.34
N SER A 20 -11.00 -2.93 -10.07
CA SER A 20 -10.44 -3.34 -8.78
C SER A 20 -9.08 -2.70 -8.54
N SER A 21 -8.20 -2.69 -9.54
CA SER A 21 -6.89 -2.02 -9.45
C SER A 21 -7.01 -0.52 -9.25
N ILE A 22 -7.97 0.13 -9.92
CA ILE A 22 -8.26 1.55 -9.72
C ILE A 22 -8.75 1.80 -8.30
N ALA A 23 -9.67 0.97 -7.80
CA ALA A 23 -10.21 1.09 -6.45
C ALA A 23 -9.13 0.88 -5.38
N GLU A 24 -8.25 -0.10 -5.57
CA GLU A 24 -7.12 -0.37 -4.68
C GLU A 24 -6.14 0.81 -4.64
N TYR A 25 -5.80 1.36 -5.81
CA TYR A 25 -4.94 2.54 -5.91
C TYR A 25 -5.54 3.75 -5.20
N PHE A 26 -6.82 4.06 -5.43
CA PHE A 26 -7.48 5.15 -4.72
C PHE A 26 -7.65 4.86 -3.23
N GLY A 27 -7.84 3.59 -2.84
CA GLY A 27 -7.87 3.20 -1.43
C GLY A 27 -6.54 3.43 -0.72
N GLY A 28 -5.41 3.22 -1.40
CA GLY A 28 -4.08 3.54 -0.86
C GLY A 28 -3.80 5.04 -0.83
N LEU A 29 -4.04 5.73 -1.96
CA LEU A 29 -3.77 7.17 -2.10
C LEU A 29 -4.67 8.02 -1.21
N LEU A 30 -5.93 7.60 -1.08
CA LEU A 30 -6.99 8.31 -0.35
C LEU A 30 -7.43 7.51 0.86
N GLY A 31 -6.54 6.73 1.49
CA GLY A 31 -6.90 5.86 2.62
C GLY A 31 -7.62 6.60 3.75
N ASP A 32 -7.25 7.85 3.98
CA ASP A 32 -7.91 8.77 4.92
C ASP A 32 -9.36 9.13 4.54
N VAL A 33 -9.68 9.15 3.24
CA VAL A 33 -11.04 9.40 2.71
C VAL A 33 -11.82 8.09 2.62
N ALA A 34 -11.15 7.00 2.23
CA ALA A 34 -11.73 5.68 2.03
C ALA A 34 -12.06 4.96 3.34
N SER A 35 -11.39 5.30 4.44
CA SER A 35 -11.59 4.72 5.78
C SER A 35 -12.91 5.14 6.47
N GLY A 36 -13.66 6.07 5.87
CA GLY A 36 -15.05 6.36 6.22
C GLY A 36 -15.27 7.33 7.38
N ASP A 37 -14.27 7.56 8.23
CA ASP A 37 -14.42 8.43 9.41
C ASP A 37 -13.77 9.82 9.22
N GLY A 38 -14.57 10.87 9.42
CA GLY A 38 -14.08 12.25 9.58
C GLY A 38 -13.55 12.98 8.33
N TRP A 39 -13.46 12.32 7.17
CA TRP A 39 -12.92 12.95 5.96
C TRP A 39 -13.76 14.14 5.45
N LEU A 40 -15.09 14.08 5.64
CA LEU A 40 -16.01 15.17 5.30
C LEU A 40 -15.71 16.43 6.13
N GLU A 41 -15.29 16.26 7.38
CA GLU A 41 -14.93 17.36 8.30
C GLU A 41 -13.49 17.84 8.06
N ARG A 42 -12.59 16.93 7.67
CA ARG A 42 -11.19 17.24 7.35
C ARG A 42 -10.99 17.98 6.03
N TYR A 43 -11.74 17.59 5.00
CA TYR A 43 -11.50 18.02 3.62
C TYR A 43 -12.69 18.73 3.00
N GLY A 44 -13.72 19.03 3.78
CA GLY A 44 -14.86 19.79 3.30
C GLY A 44 -15.61 20.50 4.39
N LYS A 45 -16.60 21.28 3.95
CA LYS A 45 -17.53 21.95 4.86
C LYS A 45 -18.89 22.00 4.21
N THR A 46 -19.92 21.73 5.00
CA THR A 46 -21.29 21.98 4.59
C THR A 46 -21.60 23.45 4.86
N ASP A 47 -22.03 24.18 3.84
CA ASP A 47 -22.55 25.52 4.02
C ASP A 47 -23.90 25.46 4.75
N GLU A 48 -24.00 26.13 5.90
CA GLU A 48 -25.20 26.11 6.76
C GLU A 48 -26.39 26.80 6.09
N ALA A 49 -26.15 27.73 5.16
CA ALA A 49 -27.21 28.47 4.48
C ALA A 49 -27.80 27.72 3.28
N SER A 50 -26.96 27.07 2.47
CA SER A 50 -27.40 26.33 1.28
C SER A 50 -27.57 24.82 1.48
N GLY A 51 -27.03 24.27 2.57
CA GLY A 51 -26.96 22.83 2.82
C GLY A 51 -26.04 22.08 1.84
N GLN A 52 -25.27 22.79 1.00
CA GLN A 52 -24.36 22.18 0.03
C GLN A 52 -23.01 21.86 0.66
N TYR A 53 -22.48 20.68 0.34
CA TYR A 53 -21.13 20.28 0.72
C TYR A 53 -20.11 20.81 -0.27
N PHE A 54 -19.08 21.48 0.23
CA PHE A 54 -17.94 21.92 -0.56
C PHE A 54 -16.69 21.15 -0.16
N PHE A 55 -16.07 20.52 -1.15
CA PHE A 55 -14.78 19.87 -1.00
C PHE A 55 -13.65 20.89 -1.16
N HIS A 56 -12.76 20.96 -0.17
CA HIS A 56 -11.58 21.82 -0.17
C HIS A 56 -10.35 21.03 -0.64
N THR A 57 -10.10 21.08 -1.94
CA THR A 57 -8.95 20.40 -2.57
C THR A 57 -7.62 20.80 -1.92
N GLU A 58 -7.45 22.06 -1.52
CA GLU A 58 -6.22 22.54 -0.88
C GLU A 58 -5.93 21.81 0.45
N SER A 59 -6.94 21.61 1.30
CA SER A 59 -6.77 20.89 2.57
C SER A 59 -6.31 19.45 2.37
N MET A 60 -6.81 18.81 1.30
CA MET A 60 -6.39 17.48 0.92
C MET A 60 -4.94 17.47 0.38
N ILE A 61 -4.58 18.44 -0.47
CA ILE A 61 -3.21 18.58 -0.98
C ILE A 61 -2.22 18.81 0.17
N GLU A 62 -2.60 19.62 1.16
CA GLU A 62 -1.77 19.86 2.34
C GLU A 62 -1.56 18.60 3.18
N ALA A 63 -2.61 17.81 3.40
CA ALA A 63 -2.51 16.52 4.08
C ALA A 63 -1.58 15.56 3.34
N LEU A 64 -1.72 15.44 2.01
CA LEU A 64 -0.83 14.60 1.18
C LEU A 64 0.63 15.07 1.25
N ARG A 65 0.87 16.39 1.25
CA ARG A 65 2.22 16.94 1.42
C ARG A 65 2.78 16.68 2.82
N ALA A 66 1.95 16.72 3.85
CA ALA A 66 2.37 16.41 5.22
C ALA A 66 2.77 14.93 5.35
N GLU A 67 1.97 14.03 4.78
CA GLU A 67 2.28 12.60 4.73
C GLU A 67 3.58 12.34 3.97
N LEU A 68 3.78 12.98 2.81
CA LEU A 68 5.04 12.86 2.06
C LEU A 68 6.25 13.28 2.90
N ARG A 69 6.17 14.44 3.57
CA ARG A 69 7.25 14.90 4.46
C ARG A 69 7.52 13.92 5.60
N PHE A 70 6.46 13.39 6.22
CA PHE A 70 6.60 12.37 7.25
C PHE A 70 7.32 11.12 6.73
N GLN A 71 6.96 10.65 5.53
CA GLN A 71 7.62 9.51 4.90
C GLN A 71 9.10 9.81 4.60
N GLU A 72 9.41 10.99 4.08
CA GLU A 72 10.78 11.46 3.84
C GLU A 72 11.62 11.48 5.13
N ASP A 73 11.04 11.95 6.24
CA ASP A 73 11.70 11.96 7.53
C ASP A 73 11.86 10.53 8.08
N LEU A 74 10.81 9.70 7.98
CA LEU A 74 10.81 8.32 8.48
C LEU A 74 11.90 7.48 7.83
N ILE A 75 12.08 7.56 6.51
CA ILE A 75 13.09 6.77 5.79
C ILE A 75 14.51 7.13 6.18
N GLN A 76 14.74 8.32 6.73
CA GLN A 76 16.04 8.77 7.22
C GLN A 76 16.32 8.32 8.67
N THR A 77 15.34 7.72 9.34
CA THR A 77 15.50 7.28 10.74
C THR A 77 16.24 5.94 10.85
N GLN A 78 16.96 5.77 11.95
CA GLN A 78 17.56 4.48 12.30
C GLN A 78 16.50 3.37 12.45
N LEU A 79 15.28 3.72 12.88
CA LEU A 79 14.17 2.77 12.99
C LEU A 79 13.86 2.12 11.64
N PHE A 80 13.74 2.93 10.59
CA PHE A 80 13.47 2.43 9.25
C PHE A 80 14.63 1.62 8.69
N HIS A 81 15.88 2.06 8.88
CA HIS A 81 17.06 1.29 8.48
C HIS A 81 17.13 -0.08 9.17
N SER A 82 16.90 -0.14 10.48
CA SER A 82 16.86 -1.39 11.24
C SER A 82 15.73 -2.32 10.76
N PHE A 83 14.59 -1.77 10.37
CA PHE A 83 13.51 -2.53 9.75
C PHE A 83 13.95 -3.15 8.43
N ILE A 84 14.59 -2.38 7.54
CA ILE A 84 15.08 -2.90 6.25
C ILE A 84 16.14 -3.99 6.44
N ASP A 85 17.06 -3.82 7.39
CA ASP A 85 18.08 -4.83 7.68
C ASP A 85 17.47 -6.14 8.19
N SER A 86 16.44 -6.06 9.02
CA SER A 86 15.65 -7.21 9.48
C SER A 86 14.98 -7.95 8.31
N GLU A 87 14.33 -7.23 7.39
CA GLU A 87 13.69 -7.84 6.21
C GLU A 87 14.71 -8.49 5.25
N ARG A 88 15.91 -7.89 5.12
CA ARG A 88 17.01 -8.49 4.35
C ARG A 88 17.51 -9.78 5.00
N ALA A 89 17.69 -9.78 6.32
CA ALA A 89 18.12 -10.97 7.06
C ALA A 89 17.13 -12.13 6.88
N LYS A 90 15.82 -11.87 7.02
CA LYS A 90 14.77 -12.87 6.77
C LYS A 90 14.82 -13.43 5.36
N THR A 91 15.01 -12.58 4.36
CA THR A 91 15.10 -13.02 2.96
C THR A 91 16.32 -13.92 2.76
N LYS A 92 17.47 -13.54 3.33
CA LYS A 92 18.70 -14.33 3.26
C LYS A 92 18.54 -15.69 3.95
N GLU A 93 17.90 -15.76 5.10
CA GLU A 93 17.60 -17.04 5.78
C GLU A 93 16.75 -17.96 4.90
N VAL A 94 15.74 -17.42 4.22
CA VAL A 94 14.90 -18.19 3.28
C VAL A 94 15.72 -18.71 2.09
N GLU A 95 16.63 -17.90 1.56
CA GLU A 95 17.53 -18.31 0.46
C GLU A 95 18.54 -19.36 0.90
N GLU A 96 19.15 -19.21 2.07
CA GLU A 96 20.10 -20.19 2.63
C GLU A 96 19.42 -21.54 2.93
N ALA A 97 18.19 -21.49 3.45
CA ALA A 97 17.36 -22.68 3.63
C ALA A 97 17.02 -23.36 2.29
N ARG A 98 16.65 -22.59 1.26
CA ARG A 98 16.38 -23.10 -0.10
C ARG A 98 17.62 -23.70 -0.75
N ASN A 99 18.78 -23.09 -0.56
CA ASN A 99 20.04 -23.54 -1.14
C ASN A 99 20.67 -24.72 -0.38
N GLY A 100 20.04 -25.17 0.70
CA GLY A 100 20.48 -26.32 1.48
C GLY A 100 21.87 -26.12 2.10
N VAL A 101 22.25 -24.86 2.40
CA VAL A 101 23.59 -24.54 2.93
C VAL A 101 23.84 -25.29 4.24
N ALA A 102 22.86 -25.33 5.13
CA ALA A 102 22.92 -26.11 6.36
C ALA A 102 23.03 -27.62 6.10
N ALA A 103 22.30 -28.15 5.11
CA ALA A 103 22.38 -29.56 4.74
C ALA A 103 23.74 -29.93 4.13
N ARG A 104 24.33 -29.03 3.34
CA ARG A 104 25.67 -29.19 2.76
C ARG A 104 26.76 -29.16 3.83
N PHE A 105 26.67 -28.24 4.79
CA PHE A 105 27.55 -28.20 5.95
C PHE A 105 27.50 -29.51 6.78
N ILE A 106 26.29 -30.01 7.08
CA ILE A 106 26.13 -31.28 7.81
C ILE A 106 26.71 -32.47 7.01
N ALA A 107 26.45 -32.51 5.70
CA ALA A 107 26.98 -33.55 4.82
C ALA A 107 28.51 -33.53 4.77
N ASP A 108 29.13 -32.35 4.68
CA ASP A 108 30.59 -32.21 4.71
C ASP A 108 31.16 -32.63 6.07
N TRP A 109 30.52 -32.23 7.19
CA TRP A 109 30.95 -32.64 8.53
C TRP A 109 30.91 -34.16 8.72
N LEU A 110 29.84 -34.83 8.28
CA LEU A 110 29.70 -36.30 8.33
C LEU A 110 30.72 -37.02 7.44
N LYS A 111 31.13 -36.40 6.32
CA LYS A 111 32.10 -36.97 5.38
C LYS A 111 33.54 -36.91 5.89
N PHE A 112 33.85 -35.95 6.76
CA PHE A 112 35.18 -35.74 7.34
C PHE A 112 35.32 -36.25 8.79
N GLN A 113 34.34 -37.00 9.31
CA GLN A 113 34.51 -37.91 10.45
C GLN A 113 35.03 -39.27 9.97
#